data_AF-A0A9P6XNN5-F1
#
_entry.id   AF-A0A9P6XNN5-F1
#
_cell.length_a   1.000
_cell.length_b   1.000
_cell.length_c   1.000
_cell.angle_alpha   90.00
_cell.angle_beta   90.00
_cell.angle_gamma   90.00
#
_symmetry.space_group_name_H-M   'P 1'
#
loop_
_entity.id
_entity.type
_entity.pdbx_description
1 polymer ?
#
loop_
_entity_poly.entity_id
_entity_poly.type
_entity_poly.pdbx_seq_one_letter_code
_entity_poly.pdbx_strand_id
1 'polypeptide(L)'
;MKLANNQQVSVGADLMPLLGIGYYGLVSTWDPTPQRTKEDHEKDKEVPNESPAGTKEEQENFHNFIKESLLANQRIPPSAFCTIPESLYKNG
;
A
#
# COMPACT_ATOMS: atom_id res chain seq x y z
N MET A 1 9.15 11.50 19.98
CA MET A 1 8.26 10.33 19.76
C MET A 1 6.83 10.78 20.04
N LYS A 2 6.01 10.99 19.00
CA LYS A 2 4.59 11.37 19.14
C LYS A 2 3.77 10.08 19.20
N LEU A 3 3.54 9.58 20.39
CA LEU A 3 2.86 8.29 20.63
C LEU A 3 1.34 8.35 20.41
N ALA A 4 0.77 9.55 20.22
CA ALA A 4 -0.67 9.77 20.31
C ALA A 4 -1.40 10.02 18.97
N ASN A 5 -0.78 9.85 17.79
CA ASN A 5 -1.43 9.97 16.45
C ASN A 5 -2.56 11.03 16.33
N ASN A 6 -2.31 12.27 16.76
CA ASN A 6 -3.29 13.39 16.78
C ASN A 6 -4.58 13.14 17.61
N GLN A 7 -4.63 12.13 18.48
CA GLN A 7 -5.70 11.94 19.46
C GLN A 7 -5.51 12.90 20.64
N GLN A 8 -6.62 13.40 21.18
CA GLN A 8 -6.60 14.44 22.21
C GLN A 8 -6.05 13.94 23.56
N VAL A 9 -6.08 12.62 23.80
CA VAL A 9 -5.52 11.96 24.99
C VAL A 9 -4.99 10.58 24.58
N SER A 10 -3.78 10.24 25.02
CA SER A 10 -3.23 8.88 24.97
C SER A 10 -2.93 8.42 26.40
N VAL A 11 -3.55 7.33 26.83
CA VAL A 11 -3.32 6.75 28.17
C VAL A 11 -2.28 5.65 28.04
N GLY A 12 -1.20 5.77 28.80
CA GLY A 12 -0.17 4.73 28.89
C GLY A 12 -0.67 3.49 29.62
N ALA A 13 -0.05 2.34 29.34
CA ALA A 13 -0.43 1.07 29.96
C ALA A 13 -0.23 1.05 31.48
N ASP A 14 0.64 1.91 31.99
CA ASP A 14 0.91 2.15 33.41
C ASP A 14 -0.29 2.75 34.15
N LEU A 15 -1.12 3.54 33.46
CA LEU A 15 -2.29 4.21 34.05
C LEU A 15 -3.58 3.37 33.98
N MET A 16 -3.61 2.33 33.14
CA MET A 16 -4.81 1.50 32.95
C MET A 16 -5.33 0.84 34.25
N PRO A 17 -4.49 0.24 35.12
CA PRO A 17 -4.96 -0.37 36.37
C PRO A 17 -5.54 0.64 37.36
N LEU A 18 -4.93 1.83 37.44
CA LEU A 18 -5.37 2.91 38.32
C LEU A 18 -6.74 3.47 37.91
N LEU A 19 -7.02 3.48 36.61
CA LEU A 19 -8.28 3.94 36.04
C LEU A 19 -9.34 2.83 35.90
N GLY A 20 -9.02 1.60 36.34
CA GLY A 20 -9.93 0.46 36.23
C GLY A 20 -10.22 0.02 34.79
N ILE A 21 -9.31 0.30 33.86
CA ILE A 21 -9.45 -0.04 32.44
C ILE A 21 -8.82 -1.41 32.21
N GLY A 22 -9.62 -2.37 31.76
CA GLY A 22 -9.16 -3.69 31.33
C GLY A 22 -9.65 -4.02 29.93
N TYR A 23 -8.88 -4.83 29.20
CA TYR A 23 -9.34 -5.43 27.94
C TYR A 23 -10.03 -6.75 28.25
N TYR A 24 -11.29 -6.89 27.83
CA TYR A 24 -12.09 -8.11 28.03
C TYR A 24 -12.58 -8.63 26.67
N GLY A 25 -12.69 -9.95 26.51
CA GLY A 25 -13.20 -10.55 25.28
C GLY A 25 -12.24 -10.52 24.08
N LEU A 26 -10.94 -10.25 24.30
CA LEU A 26 -9.93 -10.40 23.25
C LEU A 26 -9.65 -11.88 23.00
N VAL A 27 -9.72 -12.30 21.74
CA VAL A 27 -9.28 -13.63 21.30
C VAL A 27 -7.76 -13.71 21.49
N SER A 28 -7.30 -14.54 22.44
CA SER A 28 -5.88 -14.67 22.80
C SER A 28 -5.11 -15.64 21.91
N THR A 29 -5.79 -16.38 21.05
CA THR A 29 -5.19 -17.38 20.16
C THR A 29 -5.91 -17.36 18.83
N TRP A 30 -5.15 -17.24 17.74
CA TRP A 30 -5.65 -17.59 16.43
C TRP A 30 -5.84 -19.11 16.46
N ASP A 31 -7.09 -19.60 16.47
CA ASP A 31 -7.33 -21.01 16.17
C ASP A 31 -6.54 -21.36 14.91
N PRO A 32 -5.81 -22.49 14.85
CA PRO A 32 -5.16 -22.90 13.64
C PRO A 32 -6.25 -23.19 12.63
N THR A 33 -6.62 -22.15 11.90
CA THR A 33 -7.48 -22.22 10.73
C THR A 33 -6.83 -23.28 9.85
N PRO A 34 -7.56 -24.27 9.31
CA PRO A 34 -6.98 -25.18 8.33
C PRO A 34 -6.25 -24.29 7.32
N GLN A 35 -4.96 -24.56 7.12
CA GLN A 35 -4.06 -23.75 6.30
C GLN A 35 -4.87 -23.29 5.09
N ARG A 36 -5.10 -21.97 4.97
CA ARG A 36 -5.70 -21.38 3.79
C ARG A 36 -4.94 -22.01 2.63
N THR A 37 -5.60 -22.88 1.87
CA THR A 37 -5.03 -23.41 0.63
C THR A 37 -4.51 -22.19 -0.09
N LYS A 38 -3.19 -22.15 -0.35
CA LYS A 38 -2.50 -21.01 -0.98
C LYS A 38 -3.48 -20.35 -1.91
N GLU A 39 -3.87 -19.11 -1.59
CA GLU A 39 -4.83 -18.41 -2.44
C GLU A 39 -4.27 -18.50 -3.85
N ASP A 40 -5.09 -19.04 -4.74
CA ASP A 40 -4.72 -19.20 -6.12
C ASP A 40 -4.67 -17.78 -6.70
N HIS A 41 -3.53 -17.11 -6.53
CA HIS A 41 -3.25 -15.76 -7.02
C HIS A 41 -3.51 -15.64 -8.53
N GLU A 42 -3.63 -16.77 -9.23
CA GLU A 42 -3.95 -16.85 -10.65
C GLU A 42 -5.41 -16.50 -10.96
N LYS A 43 -6.32 -16.53 -9.96
CA LYS A 43 -7.73 -16.15 -10.12
C LYS A 43 -7.99 -14.65 -9.95
N ASP A 44 -7.07 -13.92 -9.32
CA ASP A 44 -7.11 -12.45 -9.19
C ASP A 44 -6.40 -11.78 -10.38
N LYS A 45 -6.71 -12.23 -11.60
CA LYS A 45 -6.40 -11.41 -12.77
C LYS A 45 -7.36 -10.24 -12.74
N GLU A 46 -6.88 -9.10 -12.22
CA GLU A 46 -7.55 -7.82 -12.35
C GLU A 46 -7.89 -7.60 -13.82
N VAL A 47 -9.15 -7.82 -14.18
CA VAL A 47 -9.63 -7.46 -15.51
C VAL A 47 -9.69 -5.93 -15.51
N PRO A 48 -8.95 -5.24 -16.39
CA PRO A 48 -9.05 -3.81 -16.48
C PRO A 48 -10.52 -3.44 -16.66
N ASN A 49 -11.04 -2.58 -15.79
CA ASN A 49 -12.42 -2.13 -15.89
C ASN A 49 -12.62 -1.52 -17.29
N GLU A 50 -13.52 -2.09 -18.10
CA GLU A 50 -13.89 -1.60 -19.43
C GLU A 50 -14.78 -0.34 -19.34
N SER A 51 -14.42 0.58 -18.45
CA SER A 51 -15.09 1.86 -18.27
C SER A 51 -14.12 2.98 -18.66
N PRO A 52 -13.82 3.13 -19.96
CA PRO A 52 -12.98 4.21 -20.41
C PRO A 52 -13.72 5.53 -20.18
N ALA A 53 -13.09 6.47 -19.48
CA ALA A 53 -13.65 7.79 -19.25
C ALA A 53 -13.55 8.64 -20.53
N GLY A 54 -14.60 9.39 -20.85
CA GLY A 54 -14.63 10.27 -22.02
C GLY A 54 -14.80 9.55 -23.35
N THR A 55 -14.75 10.33 -24.42
CA THR A 55 -14.81 9.86 -25.81
C THR A 55 -13.45 9.36 -26.29
N LYS A 56 -13.43 8.62 -27.41
CA LYS A 56 -12.18 8.15 -28.04
C LYS A 56 -11.25 9.31 -28.40
N GLU A 57 -11.82 10.42 -28.89
CA GLU A 57 -11.06 11.61 -29.26
C GLU A 57 -10.41 12.27 -28.04
N GLU A 58 -11.14 12.39 -26.93
CA GLU A 58 -10.58 12.91 -25.66
C GLU A 58 -9.45 12.03 -25.13
N GLN A 59 -9.59 10.70 -25.24
CA GLN A 59 -8.55 9.76 -24.84
C GLN A 59 -7.31 9.86 -25.71
N GLU A 60 -7.47 9.90 -27.04
CA GLU A 60 -6.35 10.07 -27.97
C GLU A 60 -5.62 11.39 -27.72
N ASN A 61 -6.36 12.48 -27.52
CA ASN A 61 -5.79 13.79 -27.18
C ASN A 61 -5.03 13.75 -25.86
N PHE A 62 -5.60 13.13 -24.83
CA PHE A 62 -4.93 12.97 -23.54
C PHE A 62 -3.64 12.15 -23.65
N HIS A 63 -3.69 11.00 -24.31
CA HIS A 63 -2.53 10.13 -24.48
C HIS A 63 -1.42 10.79 -25.30
N ASN A 64 -1.78 11.52 -26.36
CA ASN A 64 -0.82 12.31 -27.14
C ASN A 64 -0.19 13.42 -26.30
N PHE A 65 -0.99 14.11 -25.48
CA PHE A 65 -0.51 15.17 -24.60
C PHE A 65 0.50 14.67 -23.56
N ILE A 66 0.26 13.52 -22.92
CA ILE A 66 1.16 13.00 -21.87
C ILE A 66 2.35 12.20 -22.41
N LYS A 67 2.37 11.86 -23.71
CA LYS A 67 3.34 10.94 -24.32
C LYS A 67 4.78 11.35 -24.06
N GLU A 68 5.12 12.63 -24.26
CA GLU A 68 6.49 13.11 -24.06
C GLU A 68 6.90 13.07 -22.58
N SER A 69 5.97 13.36 -21.65
CA SER A 69 6.20 13.25 -20.22
C SER A 69 6.46 11.80 -19.77
N LEU A 70 5.71 10.85 -20.34
CA LEU A 70 5.94 9.42 -20.09
C LEU A 70 7.32 8.98 -20.59
N LEU A 71 7.71 9.41 -21.79
CA LEU A 71 9.03 9.12 -22.35
C LEU A 71 10.16 9.75 -21.52
N ALA A 72 9.96 10.96 -21.00
CA ALA A 72 10.91 11.61 -20.11
C ALA A 72 11.06 10.85 -18.79
N ASN A 73 9.95 10.41 -18.19
CA ASN A 73 9.95 9.65 -16.94
C ASN A 73 10.64 8.28 -17.10
N GLN A 74 10.47 7.61 -18.24
CA GLN A 74 11.14 6.34 -18.53
C GLN A 74 12.67 6.47 -18.66
N ARG A 75 13.18 7.65 -19.01
CA ARG A 75 14.63 7.90 -19.11
C ARG A 75 15.28 8.23 -17.76
N ILE A 76 14.50 8.40 -16.69
CA ILE A 76 15.04 8.63 -15.36
C ILE A 76 15.81 7.37 -14.94
N PRO A 77 17.12 7.46 -14.67
CA PRO A 77 17.88 6.30 -14.27
C PRO A 77 17.34 5.79 -12.91
N PRO A 78 17.24 4.48 -12.70
CA PRO A 78 16.75 3.92 -11.43
C PRO A 78 17.55 4.39 -10.21
N SER A 79 18.83 4.70 -10.42
CA SER A 79 19.74 5.28 -9.43
C SER A 79 19.46 6.74 -9.10
N ALA A 80 18.57 7.43 -9.82
CA ALA A 80 18.19 8.82 -9.52
C ALA A 80 17.48 8.96 -8.17
N PHE A 81 16.75 7.93 -7.74
CA PHE A 81 16.01 7.95 -6.48
C PHE A 81 16.93 7.72 -5.27
N CYS A 82 18.00 6.94 -5.46
CA CYS A 82 18.91 6.57 -4.38
C CYS A 82 20.27 6.17 -4.96
N THR A 83 21.32 6.85 -4.52
CA THR A 83 22.70 6.69 -5.05
C THR A 83 23.49 5.61 -4.33
N ILE A 84 22.93 4.98 -3.30
CA ILE A 84 23.61 3.91 -2.58
C ILE A 84 23.52 2.60 -3.39
N PRO A 85 24.61 1.84 -3.53
CA PRO A 85 24.62 0.61 -4.34
C PRO A 85 23.56 -0.42 -3.92
N GLU A 86 23.21 -0.45 -2.63
CA GLU A 86 22.28 -1.40 -2.02
C GLU A 86 20.81 -1.16 -2.42
N SER A 87 20.47 0.03 -2.93
CA SER A 87 19.11 0.33 -3.40
C SER A 87 18.82 -0.15 -4.83
N LEU A 88 19.84 -0.67 -5.53
CA LEU A 88 19.67 -1.23 -6.87
C LEU A 88 19.30 -2.71 -6.76
N TYR A 89 18.01 -3.01 -6.96
CA TYR A 89 17.56 -4.40 -7.05
C TYR A 89 18.20 -5.07 -8.28
N LYS A 90 18.97 -6.13 -8.04
CA LYS A 90 19.65 -6.92 -9.07
C LYS A 90 18.85 -8.21 -9.25
N ASN A 91 18.16 -8.35 -10.38
CA ASN A 91 17.61 -9.65 -10.78
C ASN A 91 18.79 -10.61 -11.03
N GLY A 92 18.79 -11.73 -10.31
CA GLY A 92 19.63 -12.90 -10.59
C GLY A 92 19.01 -13.78 -11.65
#